data_AF-A0A2U2JEX9-F1
#
_entry.id   AF-A0A2U2JEX9-F1
#
_cell.length_a   1.000
_cell.length_b   1.000
_cell.length_c   1.000
_cell.angle_alpha   90.00
_cell.angle_beta   90.00
_cell.angle_gamma   90.00
#
_symmetry.space_group_name_H-M   'P 1'
#
loop_
_entity.id
_entity.type
_entity.pdbx_description
1 polymer ?
#
loop_
_entity_poly.entity_id
_entity_poly.type
_entity_poly.pdbx_seq_one_letter_code
_entity_poly.pdbx_strand_id
1 'polypeptide(L)'
;MKLGNNILAFIVFLIIGIPIFILFLPIMIVLYPIHFFQRKRFEKKYSEFLTSNNGKNFFCYNNRKNSKEYIEEQIIPNLTDGIEIVYLNGKKVESEYNVEFISEALYKFKNYSGFPHLMKIQNGKLIDKSINNPFYNVLNLKKSKTELLTKINRFFELNEIKNVA
;
A
#
# COMPACT_ATOMS: atom_id res chain seq x y z
N MET A 1 -34.83 -35.45 0.78
CA MET A 1 -33.36 -35.64 0.91
C MET A 1 -32.58 -34.45 1.48
N LYS A 2 -32.92 -33.17 1.19
CA LYS A 2 -32.16 -32.01 1.70
C LYS A 2 -32.32 -31.75 3.22
N LEU A 3 -33.50 -32.02 3.79
CA LEU A 3 -33.79 -31.73 5.20
C LEU A 3 -33.04 -32.66 6.18
N GLY A 4 -32.96 -33.95 5.89
CA GLY A 4 -32.26 -34.93 6.75
C GLY A 4 -30.74 -34.72 6.81
N ASN A 5 -30.12 -34.35 5.69
CA ASN A 5 -28.68 -34.05 5.65
C ASN A 5 -28.34 -32.79 6.48
N ASN A 6 -29.23 -31.79 6.49
CA ASN A 6 -29.04 -30.58 7.30
C ASN A 6 -29.18 -30.87 8.80
N ILE A 7 -30.10 -31.75 9.19
CA ILE A 7 -30.27 -32.16 10.59
C ILE A 7 -29.05 -32.97 11.06
N LEU A 8 -28.56 -33.91 10.24
CA LEU A 8 -27.37 -34.70 10.57
C LEU A 8 -26.12 -33.81 10.68
N ALA A 9 -25.92 -32.87 9.76
CA ALA A 9 -24.81 -31.91 9.82
C ALA A 9 -24.88 -31.03 11.08
N PHE A 10 -26.08 -30.62 11.48
CA PHE A 10 -26.28 -29.85 12.71
C PHE A 10 -25.93 -30.66 13.97
N ILE A 11 -26.34 -31.93 14.03
CA ILE A 11 -26.00 -32.82 15.14
C ILE A 11 -24.48 -33.04 15.21
N VAL A 12 -23.82 -33.25 14.07
CA VAL A 12 -22.35 -33.38 13.99
C VAL A 12 -21.66 -32.10 14.47
N PHE A 13 -22.18 -30.91 14.10
CA PHE A 13 -21.65 -29.64 14.58
C PHE A 13 -21.78 -29.47 16.10
N LEU A 14 -22.91 -29.87 16.69
CA LEU A 14 -23.09 -29.81 18.14
C LEU A 14 -22.16 -30.75 18.89
N ILE A 15 -21.98 -31.98 18.39
CA ILE A 15 -21.18 -33.01 19.08
C ILE A 15 -19.68 -32.77 18.90
N ILE A 16 -19.24 -32.30 17.74
CA ILE A 16 -17.80 -32.17 17.42
C ILE A 16 -17.36 -30.70 17.46
N GLY A 17 -18.15 -29.80 16.88
CA GLY A 17 -17.81 -28.38 16.77
C GLY A 17 -17.78 -27.66 18.12
N ILE A 18 -18.78 -27.88 18.98
CA ILE A 18 -18.83 -27.23 20.31
C ILE A 18 -17.64 -27.66 21.20
N PRO A 19 -17.33 -28.96 21.37
CA PRO A 19 -16.17 -29.35 22.18
C PRO A 19 -14.84 -28.82 21.63
N ILE A 20 -14.66 -28.81 20.31
CA ILE A 20 -13.48 -28.21 19.67
C ILE A 20 -13.40 -26.71 19.96
N PHE A 21 -14.52 -25.99 19.86
CA PHE A 21 -14.56 -24.56 20.17
C PHE A 21 -14.20 -24.28 21.63
N ILE A 22 -14.75 -25.05 22.58
CA ILE A 22 -14.44 -24.94 24.01
C ILE A 22 -12.95 -25.24 24.26
N LEU A 23 -12.37 -26.22 23.56
CA LEU A 23 -10.94 -26.55 23.65
C LEU A 23 -10.04 -25.38 23.24
N PHE A 24 -10.43 -24.62 22.21
CA PHE A 24 -9.66 -23.46 21.74
C PHE A 24 -9.98 -22.15 22.49
N LEU A 25 -11.01 -22.12 23.33
CA LEU A 25 -11.47 -20.92 24.02
C LEU A 25 -10.41 -20.31 24.96
N PRO A 26 -9.67 -21.09 25.79
CA PRO A 26 -8.58 -20.54 26.61
C PRO A 26 -7.46 -19.91 25.79
N ILE A 27 -7.11 -20.52 24.64
CA ILE A 27 -6.08 -20.00 23.73
C ILE A 27 -6.53 -18.65 23.16
N MET A 28 -7.80 -18.53 22.76
CA MET A 28 -8.35 -17.28 22.26
C MET A 28 -8.36 -16.18 23.33
N ILE A 29 -8.71 -16.50 24.58
CA ILE A 29 -8.71 -15.54 25.69
C ILE A 29 -7.32 -14.96 25.93
N VAL A 30 -6.26 -15.75 25.77
CA VAL A 30 -4.88 -15.27 25.98
C VAL A 30 -4.35 -14.52 24.74
N LEU A 31 -4.54 -15.06 23.54
CA LEU A 31 -3.93 -14.49 22.32
C LEU A 31 -4.63 -13.22 21.83
N TYR A 32 -5.96 -13.14 21.94
CA TYR A 32 -6.73 -12.00 21.47
C TYR A 32 -6.30 -10.65 22.08
N PRO A 33 -6.19 -10.49 23.42
CA PRO A 33 -5.78 -9.22 24.02
C PRO A 33 -4.34 -8.85 23.62
N ILE A 34 -3.42 -9.82 23.55
CA ILE A 34 -2.04 -9.57 23.11
C ILE A 34 -2.04 -8.97 21.69
N HIS A 35 -2.78 -9.59 20.77
CA HIS A 35 -2.90 -9.09 19.40
C HIS A 35 -3.53 -7.68 19.36
N PHE A 36 -4.58 -7.45 20.15
CA PHE A 36 -5.23 -6.13 20.24
C PHE A 36 -4.28 -5.04 20.75
N PHE A 37 -3.51 -5.31 21.81
CA PHE A 37 -2.54 -4.36 22.35
C PHE A 37 -1.39 -4.09 21.36
N GLN A 38 -0.91 -5.13 20.67
CA GLN A 38 0.08 -4.98 19.61
C GLN A 38 -0.44 -4.10 18.47
N ARG A 39 -1.68 -4.33 18.01
CA ARG A 39 -2.31 -3.51 16.97
C ARG A 39 -2.44 -2.06 17.40
N LYS A 40 -2.93 -1.78 18.62
CA LYS A 40 -3.01 -0.40 19.13
C LYS A 40 -1.64 0.27 19.24
N ARG A 41 -0.61 -0.45 19.70
CA ARG A 41 0.75 0.07 19.77
C ARG A 41 1.30 0.38 18.38
N PHE A 42 1.04 -0.47 17.41
CA PHE A 42 1.40 -0.25 16.02
C PHE A 42 0.68 0.97 15.45
N GLU A 43 -0.62 1.10 15.63
CA GLU A 43 -1.42 2.24 15.16
C GLU A 43 -0.93 3.56 15.74
N LYS A 44 -0.57 3.58 17.02
CA LYS A 44 0.05 4.75 17.66
C LYS A 44 1.37 5.12 16.97
N LYS A 45 2.28 4.17 16.82
CA LYS A 45 3.58 4.42 16.16
C LYS A 45 3.42 4.81 14.69
N TYR A 46 2.45 4.23 13.99
CA TYR A 46 2.13 4.57 12.61
C TYR A 46 1.59 6.00 12.52
N SER A 47 0.74 6.43 13.46
CA SER A 47 0.29 7.82 13.55
C SER A 47 1.43 8.78 13.84
N GLU A 48 2.37 8.40 14.72
CA GLU A 48 3.59 9.17 14.98
C GLU A 48 4.46 9.28 13.72
N PHE A 49 4.61 8.18 12.96
CA PHE A 49 5.28 8.16 11.66
C PHE A 49 4.63 9.11 10.65
N LEU A 50 3.30 9.09 10.51
CA LEU A 50 2.60 10.01 9.61
C LEU A 50 2.77 11.47 10.06
N THR A 51 2.85 11.73 11.36
CA THR A 51 3.03 13.08 11.88
C THR A 51 4.47 13.58 11.66
N SER A 52 5.48 12.74 11.92
CA SER A 52 6.89 13.11 11.77
C SER A 52 7.32 13.24 10.30
N ASN A 53 6.63 12.56 9.39
CA ASN A 53 6.90 12.62 7.94
C ASN A 53 5.90 13.52 7.20
N ASN A 54 5.25 14.44 7.92
CA ASN A 54 4.33 15.39 7.31
C ASN A 54 5.04 16.27 6.27
N GLY A 55 4.44 16.41 5.08
CA GLY A 55 5.01 17.11 3.93
C GLY A 55 5.84 16.22 3.00
N LYS A 56 6.10 14.95 3.35
CA LYS A 56 6.85 14.03 2.48
C LYS A 56 6.02 13.53 1.31
N ASN A 57 6.66 13.49 0.15
CA ASN A 57 6.12 13.02 -1.13
C ASN A 57 6.84 11.74 -1.52
N PHE A 58 6.11 10.75 -2.03
CA PHE A 58 6.62 9.43 -2.35
C PHE A 58 6.16 8.98 -3.74
N PHE A 59 7.11 8.54 -4.55
CA PHE A 59 6.86 7.85 -5.80
C PHE A 59 7.05 6.34 -5.57
N CYS A 60 5.98 5.58 -5.74
CA CYS A 60 5.96 4.14 -5.49
C CYS A 60 5.88 3.36 -6.80
N TYR A 61 6.74 2.35 -6.96
CA TYR A 61 6.72 1.46 -8.13
C TYR A 61 7.13 0.03 -7.75
N ASN A 62 6.98 -0.92 -8.68
CA ASN A 62 7.26 -2.33 -8.42
C ASN A 62 8.25 -2.94 -9.42
N ASN A 63 8.58 -4.21 -9.20
CA ASN A 63 9.56 -4.97 -9.97
C ASN A 63 9.07 -5.47 -11.36
N ARG A 64 8.00 -4.92 -11.92
CA ARG A 64 7.56 -5.31 -13.27
C ARG A 64 8.60 -4.85 -14.31
N LYS A 65 9.36 -5.80 -14.88
CA LYS A 65 10.56 -5.59 -15.72
C LYS A 65 10.54 -4.33 -16.60
N ASN A 66 9.70 -4.29 -17.65
CA ASN A 66 9.67 -3.15 -18.59
C ASN A 66 9.24 -1.83 -17.94
N SER A 67 8.42 -1.90 -16.89
CA SER A 67 8.00 -0.72 -16.12
C SER A 67 9.14 -0.20 -15.27
N LYS A 68 9.88 -1.09 -14.60
CA LYS A 68 10.99 -0.76 -13.71
C LYS A 68 12.09 -0.03 -14.46
N GLU A 69 12.57 -0.63 -15.55
CA GLU A 69 13.65 -0.08 -16.37
C GLU A 69 13.31 1.33 -16.88
N TYR A 70 12.12 1.50 -17.46
CA TYR A 70 11.67 2.81 -17.91
C TYR A 70 11.52 3.83 -16.77
N ILE A 71 11.04 3.42 -15.60
CA ILE A 71 10.91 4.32 -14.45
C ILE A 71 12.28 4.80 -13.98
N GLU A 72 13.23 3.89 -13.82
CA GLU A 72 14.57 4.19 -13.32
C GLU A 72 15.38 5.04 -14.30
N GLU A 73 15.23 4.82 -15.61
CA GLU A 73 15.99 5.55 -16.63
C GLU A 73 15.31 6.86 -17.06
N GLN A 74 13.97 6.91 -17.11
CA GLN A 74 13.25 7.98 -17.79
C GLN A 74 12.36 8.81 -16.86
N ILE A 75 11.88 8.25 -15.74
CA ILE A 75 10.97 8.95 -14.83
C ILE A 75 11.74 9.51 -13.64
N ILE A 76 12.42 8.67 -12.86
CA ILE A 76 13.12 9.05 -11.62
C ILE A 76 14.10 10.22 -11.84
N PRO A 77 14.95 10.23 -12.89
CA PRO A 77 15.89 11.33 -13.10
C PRO A 77 15.21 12.69 -13.40
N ASN A 78 13.94 12.67 -13.80
CA ASN A 78 13.15 13.85 -14.15
C ASN A 78 12.14 14.22 -13.05
N LEU A 79 12.14 13.52 -11.90
CA LEU A 79 11.35 13.89 -10.75
C LEU A 79 11.96 15.13 -10.07
N THR A 80 11.09 15.98 -9.56
CA THR A 80 11.51 17.12 -8.72
C THR A 80 12.18 16.60 -7.44
N ASP A 81 13.16 17.35 -6.96
CA ASP A 81 13.89 17.00 -5.74
C ASP A 81 12.95 16.90 -4.53
N GLY A 82 13.28 16.03 -3.58
CA GLY A 82 12.47 15.79 -2.38
C GLY A 82 11.29 14.83 -2.58
N ILE A 83 11.12 14.23 -3.76
CA ILE A 83 10.25 13.07 -3.96
C ILE A 83 11.03 11.81 -3.56
N GLU A 84 10.58 11.17 -2.49
CA GLU A 84 11.16 9.94 -1.95
C GLU A 84 10.77 8.74 -2.81
N ILE A 85 11.68 7.79 -2.98
CA ILE A 85 11.44 6.62 -3.80
C ILE A 85 11.10 5.41 -2.92
N VAL A 86 9.99 4.73 -3.26
CA VAL A 86 9.59 3.47 -2.63
C VAL A 86 9.51 2.39 -3.70
N TYR A 87 10.41 1.42 -3.62
CA TYR A 87 10.46 0.31 -4.55
C TYR A 87 9.88 -0.96 -3.92
N LEU A 88 8.96 -1.61 -4.63
CA LEU A 88 8.33 -2.85 -4.22
C LEU A 88 8.88 -4.02 -5.03
N ASN A 89 9.79 -4.77 -4.42
CA ASN A 89 10.34 -6.00 -4.99
C ASN A 89 9.52 -7.22 -4.55
N GLY A 90 8.47 -7.53 -5.33
CA GLY A 90 7.50 -8.55 -4.95
C GLY A 90 6.71 -8.12 -3.72
N LYS A 91 6.94 -8.78 -2.57
CA LYS A 91 6.36 -8.40 -1.27
C LYS A 91 7.30 -7.57 -0.39
N LYS A 92 8.56 -7.39 -0.82
CA LYS A 92 9.56 -6.65 -0.05
C LYS A 92 9.51 -5.17 -0.43
N VAL A 93 9.33 -4.32 0.58
CA VAL A 93 9.48 -2.87 0.43
C VAL A 93 10.95 -2.50 0.61
N GLU A 94 11.49 -1.74 -0.34
CA GLU A 94 12.81 -1.15 -0.31
C GLU A 94 12.64 0.37 -0.24
N SER A 95 13.02 0.94 0.90
CA SER A 95 12.82 2.34 1.27
C SER A 95 13.76 2.69 2.42
N GLU A 96 14.17 3.96 2.52
CA GLU A 96 14.94 4.47 3.67
C GLU A 96 14.09 4.58 4.95
N TYR A 97 12.78 4.46 4.80
CA TYR A 97 11.81 4.57 5.88
C TYR A 97 11.49 3.21 6.50
N ASN A 98 10.82 3.23 7.65
CA ASN A 98 10.40 2.00 8.32
C ASN A 98 9.51 1.14 7.41
N VAL A 99 10.00 -0.06 7.09
CA VAL A 99 9.38 -1.01 6.16
C VAL A 99 7.95 -1.37 6.56
N GLU A 100 7.67 -1.56 7.85
CA GLU A 100 6.33 -1.92 8.33
C GLU A 100 5.33 -0.78 8.10
N PHE A 101 5.75 0.47 8.34
CA PHE A 101 4.88 1.64 8.13
C PHE A 101 4.65 1.94 6.66
N ILE A 102 5.68 1.82 5.81
CA ILE A 102 5.49 1.95 4.37
C ILE A 102 4.58 0.84 3.85
N SER A 103 4.75 -0.40 4.32
CA SER A 103 3.87 -1.52 3.94
C SER A 103 2.41 -1.26 4.32
N GLU A 104 2.14 -0.77 5.54
CA GLU A 104 0.80 -0.37 5.97
C GLU A 104 0.25 0.79 5.12
N ALA A 105 1.09 1.75 4.73
CA ALA A 105 0.69 2.85 3.85
C ALA A 105 0.28 2.36 2.46
N LEU A 106 1.09 1.48 1.84
CA LEU A 106 0.78 0.87 0.54
C LEU A 106 -0.51 0.03 0.61
N TYR A 107 -0.73 -0.70 1.71
CA TYR A 107 -1.95 -1.48 1.91
C TYR A 107 -3.20 -0.60 2.03
N LYS A 108 -3.06 0.63 2.52
CA LYS A 108 -4.15 1.60 2.70
C LYS A 108 -4.47 2.44 1.46
N PHE A 109 -3.81 2.21 0.33
CA PHE A 109 -4.11 2.91 -0.92
C PHE A 109 -5.57 2.75 -1.33
N LYS A 110 -6.20 3.86 -1.69
CA LYS A 110 -7.59 3.90 -2.12
C LYS A 110 -7.65 3.65 -3.63
N ASN A 111 -8.63 2.86 -4.07
CA ASN A 111 -8.85 2.57 -5.50
C ASN A 111 -7.59 2.07 -6.22
N TYR A 112 -6.86 1.13 -5.58
CA TYR A 112 -5.64 0.57 -6.14
C TYR A 112 -5.86 -0.06 -7.53
N SER A 113 -5.22 0.52 -8.54
CA SER A 113 -5.25 0.04 -9.93
C SER A 113 -3.88 -0.42 -10.42
N GLY A 114 -3.00 -0.81 -9.50
CA GLY A 114 -1.61 -1.16 -9.81
C GLY A 114 -0.62 0.01 -9.68
N PHE A 115 0.66 -0.33 -9.86
CA PHE A 115 1.79 0.60 -9.86
C PHE A 115 2.08 1.12 -11.29
N PRO A 116 2.63 2.34 -11.44
CA PRO A 116 3.13 3.22 -10.38
C PRO A 116 2.03 3.99 -9.64
N HIS A 117 2.37 4.43 -8.43
CA HIS A 117 1.45 5.09 -7.51
C HIS A 117 2.14 6.27 -6.83
N LEU A 118 1.41 7.35 -6.59
CA LEU A 118 1.89 8.52 -5.87
C LEU A 118 1.28 8.55 -4.48
N MET A 119 2.08 8.92 -3.49
CA MET A 119 1.65 8.99 -2.09
C MET A 119 2.25 10.25 -1.47
N LYS A 120 1.46 11.01 -0.72
CA LYS A 120 1.96 12.13 0.08
C LYS A 120 1.36 12.08 1.47
N ILE A 121 2.12 12.56 2.44
CA ILE A 121 1.68 12.67 3.82
C ILE A 121 1.41 14.15 4.09
N GLN A 122 0.15 14.50 4.37
CA GLN A 122 -0.25 15.88 4.66
C GLN A 122 -1.24 15.91 5.82
N ASN A 123 -1.00 16.80 6.77
CA ASN A 123 -1.73 16.95 8.03
C ASN A 123 -1.91 15.60 8.76
N GLY A 124 -0.85 14.81 8.84
CA GLY A 124 -0.84 13.48 9.47
C GLY A 124 -1.71 12.43 8.77
N LYS A 125 -2.12 12.68 7.53
CA LYS A 125 -2.94 11.77 6.72
C LYS A 125 -2.20 11.33 5.47
N LEU A 126 -2.45 10.08 5.08
CA LEU A 126 -2.02 9.53 3.81
C LEU A 126 -2.98 9.96 2.69
N ILE A 127 -2.43 10.53 1.64
CA ILE A 127 -3.15 10.84 0.40
C ILE A 127 -2.43 10.11 -0.73
N ASP A 128 -3.17 9.32 -1.50
CA ASP A 128 -2.62 8.50 -2.57
C ASP A 128 -3.36 8.71 -3.89
N LYS A 129 -2.67 8.43 -4.99
CA LYS A 129 -3.23 8.46 -6.34
C LYS A 129 -2.47 7.53 -7.28
N SER A 130 -3.18 6.61 -7.92
CA SER A 130 -2.55 5.78 -8.95
C SER A 130 -2.26 6.62 -10.18
N ILE A 131 -1.09 6.38 -10.78
CA ILE A 131 -0.69 6.90 -12.08
C ILE A 131 -0.43 5.75 -13.06
N ASN A 132 -0.92 4.55 -12.78
CA ASN A 132 -0.75 3.38 -13.63
C ASN A 132 -1.22 3.62 -15.07
N ASN A 133 -2.47 4.07 -15.25
CA ASN A 133 -3.03 4.36 -16.58
C ASN A 133 -2.23 5.43 -17.34
N PRO A 134 -1.98 6.64 -16.80
CA PRO A 134 -1.18 7.64 -17.51
C PRO A 134 0.26 7.17 -17.75
N PHE A 135 0.85 6.38 -16.86
CA PHE A 135 2.17 5.78 -17.06
C PHE A 135 2.20 4.82 -18.25
N TYR A 136 1.27 3.86 -18.34
CA TYR A 136 1.25 2.91 -19.45
C TYR A 136 0.87 3.56 -20.79
N ASN A 137 0.14 4.68 -20.77
CA ASN A 137 -0.05 5.48 -21.97
C ASN A 137 1.27 6.07 -22.49
N VAL A 138 2.17 6.50 -21.61
CA VAL A 138 3.51 6.97 -22.01
C VAL A 138 4.36 5.79 -22.46
N LEU A 139 4.44 4.73 -21.67
CA LEU A 139 5.29 3.57 -21.95
C LEU A 139 4.91 2.85 -23.25
N ASN A 140 3.62 2.57 -23.47
CA ASN A 140 3.17 1.74 -24.59
C ASN A 140 2.79 2.56 -25.84
N LEU A 141 2.24 3.77 -25.66
CA LEU A 141 1.74 4.60 -26.77
C LEU A 141 2.73 5.70 -27.17
N LYS A 142 3.94 5.73 -26.59
CA LYS A 142 4.98 6.74 -26.84
C LYS A 142 4.47 8.18 -26.72
N LYS A 143 3.47 8.41 -25.87
CA LYS A 143 2.99 9.75 -25.56
C LYS A 143 4.09 10.52 -24.81
N SER A 144 4.04 11.85 -24.92
CA SER A 144 5.02 12.70 -24.22
C SER A 144 5.01 12.44 -22.72
N LYS A 145 6.21 12.22 -22.15
CA LYS A 145 6.40 12.08 -20.69
C LYS A 145 6.10 13.37 -19.93
N THR A 146 6.08 14.52 -20.60
CA THR A 146 5.79 15.84 -19.99
C THR A 146 4.41 15.85 -19.33
N GLU A 147 3.40 15.22 -19.94
CA GLU A 147 2.06 15.17 -19.35
C GLU A 147 2.04 14.35 -18.06
N LEU A 148 2.77 13.23 -18.02
CA LEU A 148 2.90 12.39 -16.83
C LEU A 148 3.63 13.13 -15.71
N LEU A 149 4.79 13.75 -16.00
CA LEU A 149 5.55 14.53 -15.03
C LEU A 149 4.75 15.72 -14.50
N THR A 150 3.99 16.41 -15.37
CA THR A 150 3.07 17.49 -14.95
C THR A 150 2.00 16.97 -13.99
N LYS A 151 1.44 15.78 -14.23
CA LYS A 151 0.46 15.16 -13.32
C LYS A 151 1.08 14.79 -11.98
N ILE A 152 2.34 14.33 -11.98
CA ILE A 152 3.09 14.03 -10.75
C ILE A 152 3.30 15.31 -9.94
N ASN A 153 3.85 16.36 -10.55
CA ASN A 153 4.12 17.63 -9.88
C ASN A 153 2.84 18.28 -9.36
N ARG A 154 1.75 18.24 -10.15
CA ARG A 154 0.44 18.74 -9.71
C ARG A 154 -0.11 17.99 -8.50
N PHE A 155 0.07 16.67 -8.43
CA PHE A 155 -0.37 15.90 -7.26
C PHE A 155 0.40 16.29 -6.00
N PHE A 156 1.70 16.54 -6.14
CA PHE A 156 2.57 16.96 -5.06
C PHE A 156 2.58 18.47 -4.79
N GLU A 157 1.79 19.26 -5.53
CA GLU A 157 1.75 20.74 -5.42
C GLU A 157 3.12 21.38 -5.60
N LEU A 158 3.95 20.81 -6.48
CA LEU A 158 5.30 21.29 -6.77
C LEU A 158 5.25 22.34 -7.90
N ASN A 159 5.84 23.51 -7.64
CA ASN A 159 5.84 24.63 -8.58
C ASN A 159 6.92 24.53 -9.68
N GLU A 160 7.79 23.52 -9.63
CA GLU A 160 8.92 23.39 -10.55
C GLU A 160 8.79 22.18 -11.47
N ILE A 161 8.76 22.43 -12.79
CA ILE A 161 9.07 21.42 -13.80
C ILE A 161 10.58 21.55 -14.07
N LYS A 162 11.40 20.62 -13.59
CA LYS A 162 12.78 20.52 -14.07
C LYS A 162 12.74 20.32 -15.58
N ASN A 163 13.42 21.21 -16.31
CA ASN A 163 13.37 21.35 -17.76
C ASN A 163 13.35 19.99 -18.46
N VAL A 164 12.20 19.67 -19.07
CA VAL A 164 12.09 18.53 -19.99
C VAL A 164 12.72 18.99 -21.31
N ALA A 165 14.01 18.71 -21.48
CA ALA A 165 14.68 18.75 -22.78
C ALA A 165 14.31 17.52 -23.61
#